data_AF-A0A2W6PHV5-F1
#
_entry.id   AF-A0A2W6PHV5-F1
#
_cell.length_a   1.000
_cell.length_b   1.000
_cell.length_c   1.000
_cell.angle_alpha   90.00
_cell.angle_beta   90.00
_cell.angle_gamma   90.00
#
_symmetry.space_group_name_H-M   'P 1'
#
loop_
_entity.id
_entity.type
_entity.pdbx_description
1 polymer ?
#
loop_
_entity_poly.entity_id
_entity_poly.type
_entity_poly.pdbx_seq_one_letter_code
_entity_poly.pdbx_strand_id
1 'polypeptide(L)'
;MKKIIETQRAPGAIGPYVQGVDLGSMVFTSGQIPVCPQTGEIPADVQDQARLSLENVKAIVVAAGLSVGDIIKMTVFITDLNDFDTIN
;
A
#
# COMPACT_ATOMS: atom_id res chain seq x y z
N MET A 1 -10.68 17.74 10.38
CA MET A 1 -11.45 17.52 9.12
C MET A 1 -10.77 16.37 8.39
N LYS A 2 -11.51 15.40 7.86
CA LYS A 2 -10.89 14.27 7.13
C LYS A 2 -10.46 14.71 5.73
N LYS A 3 -9.31 14.23 5.26
CA LYS A 3 -8.80 14.47 3.90
C LYS A 3 -8.62 13.14 3.17
N ILE A 4 -9.08 13.07 1.94
CA ILE A 4 -8.87 11.92 1.06
C ILE A 4 -7.45 12.02 0.50
N ILE A 5 -6.71 10.90 0.52
CA ILE A 5 -5.38 10.79 -0.07
C ILE A 5 -5.53 10.16 -1.45
N GLU A 6 -4.97 10.82 -2.45
CA GLU A 6 -4.92 10.37 -3.84
C GLU A 6 -3.52 10.59 -4.41
N THR A 7 -2.97 9.59 -5.10
CA THR A 7 -1.66 9.62 -5.72
C THR A 7 -1.60 8.72 -6.96
N GLN A 8 -0.88 9.19 -7.98
CA GLN A 8 -0.58 8.42 -9.20
C GLN A 8 0.58 7.42 -9.00
N ARG A 9 1.18 7.40 -7.80
CA ARG A 9 2.29 6.49 -7.45
C ARG A 9 1.83 5.22 -6.73
N ALA A 10 0.52 5.05 -6.56
CA ALA A 10 -0.10 3.83 -6.06
C ALA A 10 -1.30 3.49 -6.97
N PRO A 11 -1.75 2.22 -7.03
CA PRO A 11 -2.84 1.81 -7.90
C PRO A 11 -4.10 2.65 -7.67
N GLY A 12 -4.73 3.07 -8.76
CA GLY A 12 -5.98 3.83 -8.71
C GLY A 12 -7.09 3.04 -7.99
N ALA A 13 -7.93 3.73 -7.24
CA ALA A 13 -9.09 3.11 -6.59
C ALA A 13 -10.19 2.83 -7.63
N ILE A 14 -10.28 1.59 -8.12
CA ILE A 14 -11.27 1.17 -9.13
C ILE A 14 -12.66 0.98 -8.49
N GLY A 15 -12.70 0.47 -7.25
CA GLY A 15 -13.93 0.17 -6.52
C GLY A 15 -14.43 1.34 -5.65
N PRO A 16 -15.49 1.13 -4.84
CA PRO A 16 -16.07 2.15 -3.97
C PRO A 16 -15.24 2.37 -2.69
N TYR A 17 -13.96 2.71 -2.85
CA TYR A 17 -13.03 3.02 -1.76
C TYR A 17 -12.04 4.12 -2.20
N VAL A 18 -11.17 4.55 -1.28
CA VAL A 18 -10.09 5.52 -1.56
C VAL A 18 -8.74 4.92 -1.17
N GLN A 19 -7.64 5.39 -1.77
CA GLN A 19 -6.30 4.85 -1.50
C GLN A 19 -5.89 5.01 -0.03
N GLY A 20 -6.20 6.18 0.56
CA GLY A 20 -6.02 6.41 1.99
C GLY A 20 -6.87 7.56 2.51
N VAL A 21 -6.99 7.65 3.82
CA VAL A 21 -7.66 8.76 4.51
C VAL A 21 -6.74 9.30 5.59
N ASP A 22 -6.55 10.61 5.56
CA ASP A 22 -5.87 11.38 6.59
C ASP A 22 -6.91 11.97 7.57
N LEU A 23 -6.76 11.64 8.85
CA LEU A 23 -7.61 12.07 9.95
C LEU A 23 -6.98 13.21 10.78
N GLY A 24 -5.82 13.71 10.38
CA GLY A 24 -5.03 14.73 11.07
C GLY A 24 -3.87 14.12 11.84
N SER A 25 -4.16 13.38 12.92
CA SER A 25 -3.13 12.72 13.75
C SER A 25 -2.83 11.28 13.35
N MET A 26 -3.63 10.69 12.46
CA MET A 26 -3.48 9.33 11.98
C MET A 26 -3.82 9.25 10.50
N VAL A 27 -3.12 8.38 9.80
CA VAL A 27 -3.39 8.04 8.40
C VAL A 27 -3.74 6.55 8.32
N PHE A 28 -4.82 6.25 7.61
CA PHE A 28 -5.21 4.88 7.27
C PHE A 28 -5.05 4.67 5.78
N THR A 29 -4.22 3.70 5.38
CA THR A 29 -4.14 3.23 4.00
C THR A 29 -5.17 2.12 3.77
N SER A 30 -5.76 2.06 2.59
CA SER A 30 -6.46 0.85 2.14
C SER A 30 -5.47 -0.31 1.96
N GLY A 31 -5.99 -1.54 1.85
CA GLY A 31 -5.16 -2.71 1.55
C GLY A 31 -4.44 -2.54 0.21
N GLN A 32 -3.12 -2.62 0.23
CA GLN A 32 -2.30 -2.48 -0.97
C GLN A 32 -1.93 -3.86 -1.51
N ILE A 33 -2.26 -4.07 -2.78
CA ILE A 33 -1.97 -5.28 -3.54
C ILE A 33 -0.77 -5.02 -4.48
N PRO A 34 -0.09 -6.08 -4.97
CA PRO A 34 1.10 -5.96 -5.81
C PRO A 34 0.78 -5.57 -7.27
N VAL A 35 -0.05 -4.55 -7.47
CA VAL A 35 -0.37 -4.00 -8.80
C VAL A 35 0.59 -2.85 -9.11
N CYS A 36 1.19 -2.86 -10.29
CA CYS A 36 2.03 -1.78 -10.77
C CYS A 36 1.16 -0.56 -11.12
N PRO A 37 1.37 0.62 -10.51
CA PRO A 37 0.52 1.78 -10.77
C PRO A 37 0.65 2.33 -12.20
N GLN A 38 1.75 2.03 -12.91
CA GLN A 38 1.97 2.47 -14.29
C GLN A 38 1.41 1.50 -15.32
N THR A 39 1.52 0.19 -15.10
CA THR A 39 1.17 -0.83 -16.10
C THR A 39 -0.10 -1.61 -15.76
N GLY A 40 -0.51 -1.62 -14.49
CA GLY A 40 -1.62 -2.46 -14.01
C GLY A 40 -1.25 -3.94 -13.84
N GLU A 41 0.00 -4.32 -14.09
CA GLU A 41 0.46 -5.72 -14.02
C GLU A 41 0.79 -6.15 -12.60
N ILE A 42 0.73 -7.45 -12.35
CA ILE A 42 1.10 -8.10 -11.09
C ILE A 42 2.32 -9.01 -11.35
N PRO A 43 3.42 -8.87 -10.58
CA PRO A 43 4.59 -9.75 -10.70
C PRO A 43 4.24 -11.22 -10.42
N ALA A 44 4.96 -12.15 -11.05
CA ALA A 44 4.79 -13.57 -10.79
C ALA A 44 5.45 -14.02 -9.47
N ASP A 45 6.60 -13.43 -9.14
CA ASP A 45 7.40 -13.82 -7.97
C ASP A 45 6.91 -13.16 -6.68
N VAL A 46 6.89 -13.92 -5.57
CA VAL A 46 6.38 -13.45 -4.27
C VAL A 46 7.23 -12.35 -3.64
N GLN A 47 8.56 -12.36 -3.87
CA GLN A 47 9.46 -11.31 -3.42
C GLN A 47 9.13 -9.98 -4.11
N ASP A 48 8.89 -10.03 -5.42
CA ASP A 48 8.51 -8.86 -6.21
C ASP A 48 7.11 -8.36 -5.83
N GLN A 49 6.17 -9.26 -5.57
CA GLN A 49 4.85 -8.91 -5.07
C GLN A 49 4.92 -8.23 -3.69
N ALA A 50 5.69 -8.77 -2.75
CA ALA A 50 5.88 -8.18 -1.44
C ALA A 50 6.49 -6.78 -1.57
N ARG A 51 7.55 -6.64 -2.38
CA ARG A 51 8.20 -5.36 -2.62
C ARG A 51 7.24 -4.32 -3.19
N LEU A 52 6.48 -4.69 -4.21
CA LEU A 52 5.55 -3.77 -4.88
C LEU A 52 4.40 -3.36 -3.96
N SER A 53 3.86 -4.29 -3.16
CA SER A 53 2.83 -3.97 -2.16
C SER A 53 3.34 -2.94 -1.15
N LEU A 54 4.58 -3.09 -0.67
CA LEU A 54 5.21 -2.14 0.25
C LEU A 54 5.51 -0.78 -0.39
N GLU A 55 5.96 -0.74 -1.64
CA GLU A 55 6.15 0.53 -2.38
C GLU A 55 4.83 1.27 -2.60
N ASN A 56 3.74 0.55 -2.85
CA ASN A 56 2.40 1.13 -2.95
C ASN A 56 1.93 1.73 -1.62
N VAL A 57 2.15 1.04 -0.48
CA VAL A 57 1.88 1.60 0.86
C VAL A 57 2.69 2.88 1.08
N LYS A 58 3.99 2.82 0.83
CA LYS A 58 4.90 3.96 0.96
C LYS A 58 4.46 5.15 0.11
N ALA A 59 4.01 4.92 -1.12
CA ALA A 59 3.55 5.99 -2.01
C ALA A 59 2.34 6.75 -1.42
N ILE A 60 1.42 6.06 -0.77
CA ILE A 60 0.25 6.67 -0.13
C ILE A 60 0.64 7.41 1.15
N VAL A 61 1.50 6.81 1.98
CA VAL A 61 2.03 7.45 3.21
C VAL A 61 2.78 8.74 2.87
N VAL A 62 3.62 8.72 1.82
CA VAL A 62 4.32 9.91 1.33
C VAL A 62 3.36 10.95 0.75
N ALA A 63 2.30 10.54 0.06
CA ALA A 63 1.27 11.47 -0.43
C ALA A 63 0.50 12.15 0.72
N ALA A 64 0.47 11.55 1.90
CA ALA A 64 -0.04 12.17 3.13
C ALA A 64 0.95 13.12 3.81
N GLY A 65 2.19 13.24 3.30
CA GLY A 65 3.24 14.07 3.90
C GLY A 65 4.02 13.38 5.02
N LEU A 66 3.92 12.05 5.13
CA LEU A 66 4.62 11.23 6.12
C LEU A 66 5.75 10.42 5.46
N SER A 67 6.48 9.67 6.28
CA SER A 67 7.53 8.73 5.88
C SER A 67 7.20 7.31 6.32
N VAL A 68 7.93 6.32 5.79
CA VAL A 68 7.79 4.91 6.22
C VAL A 68 8.06 4.75 7.73
N GLY A 69 8.91 5.60 8.31
CA GLY A 69 9.22 5.59 9.74
C GLY A 69 8.05 6.00 10.64
N ASP A 70 7.00 6.60 10.08
CA ASP A 70 5.80 7.01 10.81
C ASP A 70 4.74 5.88 10.89
N ILE A 71 5.01 4.72 10.28
CA ILE A 71 4.11 3.57 10.31
C ILE A 71 4.20 2.88 11.68
N ILE A 72 3.11 2.92 12.42
CA ILE A 72 3.00 2.30 13.75
C ILE A 72 2.37 0.90 13.73
N LYS A 73 1.73 0.51 12.64
CA LYS A 73 1.07 -0.80 12.49
C LYS A 73 0.92 -1.19 11.03
N MET A 74 1.17 -2.46 10.72
CA MET A 74 0.81 -3.08 9.44
C MET A 74 0.00 -4.36 9.68
N THR A 75 -0.94 -4.65 8.78
CA THR A 75 -1.61 -5.94 8.70
C THR A 75 -1.29 -6.52 7.33
N VAL A 76 -0.54 -7.62 7.29
CA VAL A 76 -0.13 -8.28 6.05
C VAL A 76 -0.94 -9.57 5.91
N PHE A 77 -1.75 -9.64 4.86
CA PHE A 77 -2.49 -10.86 4.49
C PHE A 77 -1.73 -11.57 3.38
N ILE A 78 -1.35 -12.81 3.60
CA ILE A 78 -0.67 -13.67 2.63
C ILE A 78 -1.55 -14.87 2.31
N THR A 79 -1.41 -15.42 1.10
CA THR A 79 -2.21 -16.56 0.63
C THR A 79 -1.60 -17.90 0.99
N ASP A 80 -0.28 -17.97 1.13
CA ASP A 80 0.46 -19.15 1.59
C ASP A 80 1.41 -18.75 2.72
N LEU A 81 1.36 -19.46 3.84
CA LEU A 81 2.25 -19.23 4.98
C LEU A 81 3.68 -19.71 4.70
N ASN A 82 3.88 -20.61 3.73
CA ASN A 82 5.21 -21.07 3.33
C ASN A 82 6.07 -19.95 2.73
N ASP A 83 5.44 -18.88 2.22
CA ASP A 83 6.14 -17.72 1.64
C ASP A 83 6.58 -16.69 2.69
N PHE A 84 6.19 -16.86 3.97
CA PHE A 84 6.43 -15.86 5.01
C PHE A 84 7.91 -15.48 5.16
N ASP A 85 8.81 -16.47 5.09
CA ASP A 85 10.26 -16.25 5.21
C ASP A 85 10.83 -15.42 4.05
N THR A 86 10.25 -15.52 2.86
CA THR A 86 10.65 -14.71 1.70
C THR A 86 10.13 -13.26 1.83
N ILE A 87 9.02 -13.07 2.53
CA ILE A 87 8.33 -11.78 2.67
C ILE A 87 8.92 -10.92 3.80
N ASN A 88 9.43 -11.54 4.87
CA ASN A 88 9.86 -10.88 6.12
C ASN A 88 11.33 -10.43 6.11
#